data_AF-A0A2T0U124-F1
#
_entry.id   AF-A0A2T0U124-F1
#
_cell.length_a   1.000
_cell.length_b   1.000
_cell.length_c   1.000
_cell.angle_alpha   90.00
_cell.angle_beta   90.00
_cell.angle_gamma   90.00
#
_symmetry.space_group_name_H-M   'P 1'
#
loop_
_entity.id
_entity.type
_entity.pdbx_description
1 polymer ?
#
loop_
_entity_poly.entity_id
_entity_poly.type
_entity_poly.pdbx_seq_one_letter_code
_entity_poly.pdbx_strand_id
1 'polypeptide(L)'
;MLIVLGLLAFVIEFAFMVGVFMLASGLVGGGASGAVIGVLAVVLVAVLWGLFVAPRARMRIPKVPRALAAGGAVVVVGAGLLGLGHQRFGLVLLGAGLVLVLAQLALDDGPPPPPPPRRRPPVGAGDTRRSRRR
;
A
#
# COMPACT_ATOMS: atom_id res chain seq x y z
N MET A 1 13.83 0.42 13.97
CA MET A 1 12.62 -0.23 13.42
C MET A 1 12.22 0.31 12.04
N LEU A 2 12.09 1.64 11.87
CA LEU A 2 11.71 2.24 10.58
C LEU A 2 12.66 1.91 9.42
N ILE A 3 13.98 1.88 9.67
CA ILE A 3 14.99 1.52 8.64
C ILE A 3 14.80 0.08 8.17
N VAL A 4 14.55 -0.85 9.09
CA VAL A 4 14.35 -2.28 8.78
C VAL A 4 13.08 -2.49 7.96
N LEU A 5 11.99 -1.82 8.34
CA LEU A 5 10.73 -1.86 7.60
C LEU A 5 10.88 -1.24 6.20
N GLY A 6 11.60 -0.12 6.09
CA GLY A 6 11.88 0.53 4.80
C GLY A 6 12.73 -0.35 3.89
N LEU A 7 13.78 -0.98 4.41
CA LEU A 7 14.62 -1.92 3.67
C LEU A 7 13.81 -3.15 3.23
N LEU A 8 13.02 -3.73 4.13
CA LEU A 8 12.17 -4.87 3.83
C LEU A 8 11.17 -4.54 2.72
N ALA A 9 10.50 -3.39 2.81
CA ALA A 9 9.57 -2.94 1.77
C ALA A 9 10.28 -2.78 0.42
N PHE A 10 11.47 -2.18 0.41
CA PHE A 10 12.27 -2.03 -0.81
C PHE A 10 12.66 -3.38 -1.41
N VAL A 11 13.09 -4.35 -0.59
CA VAL A 11 13.44 -5.70 -1.05
C VAL A 11 12.23 -6.41 -1.65
N ILE A 12 11.06 -6.30 -1.01
CA ILE A 12 9.82 -6.89 -1.53
C ILE A 12 9.42 -6.22 -2.85
N GLU A 13 9.52 -4.90 -2.94
CA GLU A 13 9.19 -4.15 -4.16
C GLU A 13 10.14 -4.50 -5.31
N PHE A 14 11.44 -4.61 -5.04
CA PHE A 14 12.41 -5.08 -6.01
C PHE A 14 12.11 -6.51 -6.48
N ALA A 15 11.85 -7.44 -5.54
CA ALA A 15 11.49 -8.82 -5.85
C ALA A 15 10.19 -8.91 -6.67
N PHE A 16 9.22 -8.05 -6.38
CA PHE A 16 8.00 -7.92 -7.16
C PHE A 16 8.26 -7.48 -8.59
N MET A 17 9.10 -6.47 -8.82
CA MET A 17 9.45 -6.04 -10.19
C MET A 17 10.18 -7.13 -10.96
N VAL A 18 11.10 -7.86 -10.31
CA VAL A 18 11.73 -9.05 -10.91
C VAL A 18 10.68 -10.11 -11.25
N GLY A 19 9.72 -10.35 -10.35
CA GLY A 19 8.63 -11.30 -10.57
C GLY A 19 7.75 -10.93 -11.77
N VAL A 20 7.40 -9.64 -11.91
CA VAL A 20 6.65 -9.12 -13.06
C VAL A 20 7.43 -9.34 -14.35
N PHE A 21 8.73 -9.02 -14.38
CA PHE A 21 9.59 -9.28 -15.53
C PHE A 21 9.59 -10.76 -15.91
N MET A 22 9.84 -11.65 -14.94
CA MET A 22 9.92 -13.08 -15.17
C MET A 22 8.59 -13.66 -15.67
N LEU A 23 7.48 -13.22 -15.07
CA LEU A 23 6.14 -13.63 -15.46
C LEU A 23 5.83 -13.19 -16.89
N ALA A 24 5.99 -11.90 -17.20
CA ALA A 24 5.67 -11.36 -18.51
C ALA A 24 6.57 -11.93 -19.62
N SER A 25 7.87 -12.08 -19.36
CA SER A 25 8.82 -12.70 -20.29
C SER A 25 8.50 -14.19 -20.51
N GLY A 26 8.17 -14.92 -19.45
CA GLY A 26 7.83 -16.34 -19.51
C GLY A 26 6.52 -16.60 -20.26
N LEU A 27 5.53 -15.73 -20.15
CA LEU A 27 4.24 -15.85 -20.84
C LEU A 27 4.35 -15.78 -22.38
N VAL A 28 5.41 -15.16 -22.90
CA VAL A 28 5.67 -15.04 -24.34
C VAL A 28 6.80 -15.95 -24.84
N GLY A 29 7.23 -16.92 -24.02
CA GLY A 29 8.23 -17.92 -24.38
C GLY A 29 9.70 -17.51 -24.15
N GLY A 30 9.95 -16.36 -23.52
CA GLY A 30 11.30 -15.89 -23.17
C GLY A 30 12.08 -15.30 -24.36
N GLY A 31 13.41 -15.40 -24.30
CA GLY A 31 14.31 -14.85 -25.33
C GLY A 31 14.34 -13.31 -25.38
N ALA A 32 14.80 -12.76 -26.51
CA ALA A 32 14.94 -11.30 -26.67
C ALA A 32 13.59 -10.57 -26.67
N SER A 33 12.57 -11.13 -27.35
CA SER A 33 11.20 -10.60 -27.34
C SER A 33 10.59 -10.67 -25.93
N GLY A 34 10.78 -11.78 -25.21
CA GLY A 34 10.36 -11.89 -23.81
C GLY A 34 11.05 -10.89 -22.89
N ALA A 35 12.34 -10.61 -23.08
CA ALA A 35 13.04 -9.59 -22.33
C ALA A 35 12.44 -8.19 -22.56
N VAL A 36 12.16 -7.82 -23.81
CA VAL A 36 11.52 -6.54 -24.13
C VAL A 36 10.13 -6.45 -23.48
N ILE A 37 9.30 -7.48 -23.62
CA ILE A 37 7.96 -7.54 -23.01
C ILE A 37 8.06 -7.45 -21.48
N GLY A 38 9.01 -8.16 -20.87
CA GLY A 38 9.25 -8.13 -19.44
C GLY A 38 9.63 -6.74 -18.94
N VAL A 39 10.55 -6.05 -19.64
CA VAL A 39 10.94 -4.67 -19.30
C VAL A 39 9.75 -3.73 -19.45
N LEU A 40 8.99 -3.83 -20.54
CA LEU A 40 7.79 -3.01 -20.76
C LEU A 40 6.75 -3.23 -19.66
N ALA A 41 6.56 -4.46 -19.21
CA ALA A 41 5.65 -4.77 -18.10
C ALA A 41 6.11 -4.12 -16.79
N VAL A 42 7.40 -4.20 -16.46
CA VAL A 42 7.96 -3.53 -15.27
C VAL A 42 7.79 -2.02 -15.35
N VAL A 43 8.09 -1.41 -16.51
CA VAL A 43 7.91 0.03 -16.73
C VAL A 43 6.44 0.41 -16.56
N LEU A 44 5.52 -0.35 -17.15
CA LEU A 44 4.09 -0.11 -17.03
C LEU A 44 3.64 -0.17 -15.57
N VAL A 45 4.05 -1.19 -14.82
CA VAL A 45 3.71 -1.33 -13.40
C VAL A 45 4.29 -0.16 -12.60
N ALA A 46 5.55 0.21 -12.81
CA ALA A 46 6.18 1.35 -12.13
C ALA A 46 5.48 2.68 -12.45
N VAL A 47 5.05 2.88 -13.70
CA VAL A 47 4.30 4.07 -14.13
C VAL A 47 2.91 4.12 -13.50
N LEU A 48 2.17 3.02 -13.54
CA LEU A 48 0.86 2.92 -12.89
C LEU A 48 0.98 3.17 -11.39
N TRP A 49 1.98 2.57 -10.75
CA TRP A 49 2.27 2.81 -9.34
C TRP A 49 2.61 4.28 -9.07
N GLY A 50 3.48 4.89 -9.86
CA GLY A 50 3.82 6.31 -9.75
C GLY A 50 2.61 7.24 -9.94
N LEU A 51 1.69 6.90 -10.85
CA LEU A 51 0.48 7.69 -11.12
C LEU A 51 -0.57 7.59 -10.01
N PHE A 52 -0.78 6.40 -9.46
CA PHE A 52 -1.85 6.15 -8.48
C PHE A 52 -1.39 6.23 -7.02
N VAL A 53 -0.10 5.99 -6.76
CA VAL A 53 0.42 5.75 -5.39
C VAL A 53 1.39 6.84 -4.91
N ALA A 54 1.99 7.63 -5.82
CA ALA A 54 2.92 8.71 -5.43
C ALA A 54 2.22 9.81 -4.60
N PRO A 55 2.93 10.47 -3.66
CA PRO A 55 2.35 11.48 -2.77
C PRO A 55 1.77 12.73 -3.48
N ARG A 56 2.08 12.94 -4.76
CA ARG A 56 1.48 13.98 -5.64
C ARG A 56 0.37 13.45 -6.56
N ALA A 57 -0.02 12.18 -6.45
CA ALA A 57 -1.13 11.62 -7.20
C ALA A 57 -2.42 12.40 -6.88
N ARG A 58 -3.10 12.87 -7.92
CA ARG A 58 -4.34 13.68 -7.81
C ARG A 58 -5.48 12.97 -7.07
N MET A 59 -5.41 11.64 -6.91
CA MET A 59 -6.39 10.83 -6.19
C MET A 59 -5.76 10.32 -4.89
N ARG A 60 -6.14 10.89 -3.74
CA ARG A 60 -5.75 10.36 -2.42
C ARG A 60 -6.53 9.08 -2.14
N ILE A 61 -5.98 7.94 -2.55
CA ILE A 61 -6.50 6.63 -2.18
C ILE A 61 -6.25 6.42 -0.67
N PRO A 62 -7.25 5.97 0.12
CA PRO A 62 -7.06 5.65 1.53
C PRO A 62 -5.97 4.58 1.73
N LYS A 63 -5.33 4.57 2.91
CA LYS A 63 -4.17 3.69 3.17
C LYS A 63 -4.48 2.22 2.92
N VAL A 64 -5.64 1.74 3.38
CA VAL A 64 -6.07 0.33 3.33
C VAL A 64 -6.22 -0.22 1.89
N PRO A 65 -6.96 0.42 0.95
CA PRO A 65 -7.06 -0.06 -0.42
C PRO A 65 -5.72 -0.05 -1.17
N ARG A 66 -4.83 0.92 -0.92
CA ARG A 66 -3.47 0.93 -1.48
C ARG A 66 -2.65 -0.26 -0.98
N ALA A 67 -2.80 -0.55 0.31
CA ALA A 67 -2.20 -1.67 1.01
C ALA A 67 -2.61 -3.02 0.40
N LEU A 68 -3.92 -3.23 0.25
CA LEU A 68 -4.50 -4.42 -0.36
C LEU A 68 -4.14 -4.57 -1.84
N ALA A 69 -4.13 -3.47 -2.61
CA ALA A 69 -3.71 -3.51 -3.99
C ALA A 69 -2.24 -3.97 -4.12
N ALA A 70 -1.37 -3.51 -3.22
CA ALA A 70 0.03 -3.92 -3.19
C ALA A 70 0.19 -5.40 -2.82
N GLY A 71 -0.42 -5.83 -1.72
CA GLY A 71 -0.38 -7.24 -1.30
C GLY A 71 -0.98 -8.16 -2.36
N GLY A 72 -2.13 -7.77 -2.93
CA GLY A 72 -2.81 -8.53 -3.98
C GLY A 72 -1.98 -8.68 -5.25
N ALA A 73 -1.34 -7.61 -5.72
CA ALA A 73 -0.48 -7.66 -6.91
C ALA A 73 0.70 -8.62 -6.71
N VAL A 74 1.35 -8.56 -5.54
CA VAL A 74 2.46 -9.46 -5.18
C VAL A 74 2.00 -10.92 -5.16
N VAL A 75 0.83 -11.19 -4.58
CA VAL A 75 0.25 -12.55 -4.52
C VAL A 75 -0.08 -13.08 -5.92
N VAL A 76 -0.70 -12.26 -6.77
CA VAL A 76 -1.05 -12.64 -8.15
C VAL A 76 0.20 -12.98 -8.96
N VAL A 77 1.25 -12.16 -8.87
CA VAL A 77 2.52 -12.42 -9.57
C VAL A 77 3.18 -13.69 -9.03
N GLY A 78 3.21 -13.87 -7.70
CA GLY A 78 3.72 -15.09 -7.07
C GLY A 78 3.00 -16.34 -7.56
N ALA A 79 1.66 -16.33 -7.60
CA ALA A 79 0.86 -17.43 -8.11
C ALA A 79 1.10 -17.70 -9.61
N GLY A 80 1.20 -16.66 -10.43
CA GLY A 80 1.54 -16.78 -11.86
C GLY A 80 2.89 -17.46 -12.07
N LEU A 81 3.89 -17.11 -11.26
CA LEU A 81 5.22 -17.74 -11.32
C LEU A 81 5.20 -19.21 -10.92
N LEU A 82 4.37 -19.61 -9.95
CA LEU A 82 4.16 -21.03 -9.64
C LEU A 82 3.61 -21.79 -10.85
N GLY A 83 2.64 -21.19 -11.55
CA GLY A 83 2.08 -21.74 -12.80
C GLY A 83 3.10 -21.91 -13.91
N LEU A 84 4.12 -21.03 -13.97
CA LEU A 84 5.23 -21.12 -14.91
C LEU A 84 6.41 -22.00 -14.41
N GLY A 85 6.22 -22.76 -13.33
CA GLY A 85 7.25 -23.67 -12.79
C GLY A 85 8.35 -22.99 -11.94
N HIS A 86 8.25 -21.68 -11.69
CA HIS A 86 9.21 -20.93 -10.87
C HIS A 86 8.88 -21.05 -9.37
N GLN A 87 8.85 -22.29 -8.88
CA GLN A 87 8.36 -22.69 -7.55
C GLN A 87 9.01 -21.87 -6.41
N ARG A 88 10.35 -21.81 -6.36
CA ARG A 88 11.07 -21.14 -5.26
C ARG A 88 10.75 -19.65 -5.19
N PHE A 89 10.78 -18.97 -6.34
CA PHE A 89 10.57 -17.53 -6.40
C PHE A 89 9.11 -17.16 -6.16
N GLY A 90 8.17 -17.93 -6.74
CA GLY A 90 6.74 -17.76 -6.52
C GLY A 90 6.34 -17.90 -5.04
N LEU A 91 6.88 -18.89 -4.32
CA LEU A 91 6.62 -19.06 -2.88
C LEU A 91 7.16 -17.90 -2.03
N VAL A 92 8.35 -17.39 -2.35
CA VAL A 92 8.93 -16.22 -1.66
C VAL A 92 8.04 -14.99 -1.86
N LEU A 93 7.54 -14.76 -3.08
CA LEU A 93 6.62 -13.68 -3.38
C LEU A 93 5.29 -13.83 -2.64
N LEU A 94 4.71 -15.03 -2.59
CA LEU A 94 3.48 -15.28 -1.81
C LEU A 94 3.69 -14.98 -0.32
N GLY A 95 4.79 -15.45 0.26
CA GLY A 95 5.15 -15.17 1.65
C GLY A 95 5.31 -13.67 1.91
N ALA A 96 6.00 -12.95 1.01
CA ALA A 96 6.17 -11.51 1.10
C ALA A 96 4.84 -10.75 1.01
N GLY A 97 3.94 -11.17 0.11
CA GLY A 97 2.59 -10.61 0.00
C GLY A 97 1.77 -10.80 1.28
N LEU A 98 1.83 -11.98 1.89
CA LEU A 98 1.18 -12.26 3.16
C LEU A 98 1.74 -11.39 4.29
N VAL A 99 3.07 -11.26 4.39
CA VAL A 99 3.72 -10.39 5.39
C VAL A 99 3.29 -8.95 5.22
N LEU A 100 3.19 -8.43 4.00
CA LEU A 100 2.70 -7.09 3.70
C LEU A 100 1.27 -6.86 4.21
N VAL A 101 0.37 -7.79 3.93
CA VAL A 101 -1.03 -7.72 4.37
C VAL A 101 -1.11 -7.75 5.90
N LEU A 102 -0.40 -8.68 6.55
CA LEU A 102 -0.38 -8.78 8.01
C LEU A 102 0.23 -7.53 8.67
N ALA A 103 1.32 -7.00 8.11
CA ALA A 103 1.93 -5.77 8.60
C ALA A 103 0.98 -4.57 8.49
N GLN A 104 0.15 -4.52 7.44
CA GLN A 104 -0.83 -3.44 7.26
C GLN A 104 -2.00 -3.56 8.22
N LEU A 105 -2.54 -4.77 8.42
CA LEU A 105 -3.57 -5.02 9.43
C LEU A 105 -3.09 -4.60 10.82
N ALA A 106 -1.85 -4.91 11.18
CA ALA A 106 -1.27 -4.51 12.47
C ALA A 106 -1.04 -2.99 12.60
N LEU A 107 -0.93 -2.25 11.50
CA LEU A 107 -0.69 -0.81 11.49
C LEU A 107 -1.98 0.03 11.43
N ASP A 108 -3.10 -0.55 11.00
CA ASP A 108 -4.38 0.15 10.88
C ASP A 108 -5.12 0.31 12.22
N ASP A 109 -4.73 -0.39 13.29
CA ASP A 109 -5.27 -0.26 14.66
C ASP A 109 -4.78 1.01 15.40
N GLY A 110 -4.57 2.12 14.69
CA GLY A 110 -4.11 3.39 15.27
C GLY A 110 -5.04 3.95 16.36
N PRO A 111 -4.50 4.74 17.31
CA PRO A 111 -5.24 5.17 18.50
C PRO A 111 -6.53 5.93 18.14
N PRO A 112 -7.60 5.77 18.94
CA PRO A 112 -8.89 6.38 18.65
C PRO A 112 -8.78 7.90 18.52
N PRO A 113 -9.61 8.53 17.68
CA PRO A 113 -9.58 9.97 17.47
C PRO A 113 -9.69 10.70 18.82
N PRO A 114 -8.94 11.80 19.02
CA PRO A 114 -9.02 12.55 20.25
C PRO A 114 -10.47 13.01 20.49
N PRO A 115 -10.95 12.97 21.74
CA PRO A 115 -12.32 13.35 22.05
C PRO A 115 -12.59 14.77 21.52
N PRO A 116 -13.81 15.04 21.01
CA PRO A 116 -14.14 16.35 20.47
C PRO A 116 -13.88 17.42 21.53
N PRO A 117 -13.37 18.61 21.13
CA PRO A 117 -13.12 19.69 22.07
C PRO A 117 -14.42 19.98 22.83
N ARG A 118 -14.41 19.78 24.16
CA ARG A 118 -15.54 20.14 25.02
C ARG A 118 -15.85 21.60 24.76
N ARG A 119 -17.00 21.89 24.14
CA ARG A 119 -17.54 23.26 24.05
C ARG A 119 -17.57 23.80 25.48
N ARG A 120 -16.69 24.74 25.80
CA ARG A 120 -16.77 25.46 27.07
C ARG A 120 -18.16 26.13 27.08
N PRO A 121 -18.96 25.98 28.15
CA PRO A 121 -20.21 26.71 28.25
C PRO A 121 -19.91 28.21 28.13
N PRO A 122 -20.76 28.99 27.45
CA PRO A 122 -20.56 30.43 27.33
C PRO A 122 -20.49 31.03 28.74
N VAL A 123 -19.32 31.57 29.08
CA VAL A 123 -19.10 32.40 30.27
C VAL A 123 -19.92 33.66 30.04
N GLY A 124 -21.16 33.71 30.54
CA GLY A 124 -22.01 34.90 30.39
C GLY A 124 -23.51 34.74 30.61
N ALA A 125 -24.05 33.53 30.77
CA ALA A 125 -25.49 33.34 30.96
C ALA A 125 -25.94 33.47 32.43
N GLY A 126 -25.45 34.49 33.15
CA GLY A 126 -25.70 34.60 34.58
C GLY A 126 -25.51 35.98 35.18
N ASP A 127 -26.10 37.05 34.60
CA ASP A 127 -26.29 38.27 35.40
C ASP A 127 -27.40 39.25 34.95
N THR A 128 -28.48 38.76 34.30
CA THR A 128 -29.60 39.65 33.92
C THR A 128 -30.65 39.87 35.02
N ARG A 129 -30.48 39.28 36.22
CA ARG A 129 -31.46 39.40 37.31
C ARG A 129 -31.31 40.65 38.18
N ARG A 130 -30.24 41.44 38.02
CA ARG A 130 -29.97 42.60 38.90
C ARG A 130 -30.51 43.95 38.41
N SER A 131 -30.97 44.09 37.17
CA SER A 131 -31.37 45.41 36.63
C SER A 131 -32.85 45.78 36.77
N ARG A 132 -33.71 44.91 37.33
CA ARG A 132 -35.17 45.15 37.40
C ARG A 132 -35.68 45.75 38.73
N ARG A 133 -34.79 46.18 39.62
CA ARG A 133 -35.13 46.87 40.87
C ARG A 133 -34.33 48.17 40.99
N ARG A 134 -34.67 49.17 40.18
CA ARG A 134 -34.50 50.58 40.52
C ARG A 134 -35.61 51.37 39.85
#